data_AF-H6C9Z0-F1
#
_entry.id   AF-H6C9Z0-F1
#
_cell.length_a   1.000
_cell.length_b   1.000
_cell.length_c   1.000
_cell.angle_alpha   90.00
_cell.angle_beta   90.00
_cell.angle_gamma   90.00
#
_symmetry.space_group_name_H-M   'P 1'
#
loop_
_entity.id
_entity.type
_entity.pdbx_description
1 polymer ?
#
loop_
_entity_poly.entity_id
_entity_poly.type
_entity_poly.pdbx_seq_one_letter_code
_entity_poly.pdbx_strand_id
1 'polypeptide(L)'
;MSIVHIVLFRLKPSLSDWEKEEFCDDMLSLKDKCLHPASNNPYIVSASGGVDNSPEGAQGGFTHGFVVEFASKQDRDYYVAHDPAHQAFVKKNSPRFEDVRVVDYEKGVY
;
A
#
# COMPACT_ATOMS: atom_id res chain seq x y z
N MET A 1 3.08 -13.91 13.59
CA MET A 1 4.19 -12.93 13.51
C MET A 1 3.69 -11.76 12.68
N SER A 2 4.23 -10.55 12.90
CA SER A 2 3.82 -9.41 12.08
C SER A 2 4.33 -9.56 10.66
N ILE A 3 3.52 -9.11 9.70
CA ILE A 3 3.86 -9.11 8.28
C ILE A 3 4.12 -7.67 7.87
N VAL A 4 5.25 -7.43 7.21
CA VAL A 4 5.53 -6.18 6.51
C VAL A 4 5.15 -6.35 5.05
N HIS A 5 4.28 -5.48 4.59
CA HIS A 5 3.83 -5.37 3.22
C HIS A 5 4.41 -4.10 2.59
N ILE A 6 5.35 -4.28 1.66
CA ILE A 6 5.92 -3.19 0.88
C ILE A 6 5.23 -3.16 -0.47
N VAL A 7 4.79 -1.99 -0.89
CA VAL A 7 4.29 -1.76 -2.25
C VAL A 7 4.98 -0.56 -2.88
N LEU A 8 5.49 -0.76 -4.10
CA LEU A 8 6.11 0.26 -4.93
C LEU A 8 5.22 0.51 -6.13
N PHE A 9 4.98 1.79 -6.43
CA PHE A 9 4.18 2.21 -7.57
C PHE A 9 4.98 3.05 -8.55
N ARG A 10 4.82 2.74 -9.83
CA ARG A 10 5.19 3.62 -10.93
C ARG A 10 3.92 4.28 -11.44
N LEU A 11 3.66 5.50 -10.98
CA LEU A 11 2.52 6.28 -11.44
C LEU A 11 2.70 6.75 -12.89
N LYS A 12 1.60 6.91 -13.63
CA LYS A 12 1.63 7.46 -14.98
C LYS A 12 2.18 8.89 -14.97
N PRO A 13 3.05 9.27 -15.91
CA PRO A 13 3.61 10.61 -15.98
C PRO A 13 2.57 11.68 -16.33
N SER A 14 1.42 11.28 -16.89
CA SER A 14 0.32 12.16 -17.26
C SER A 14 -0.54 12.62 -16.08
N LEU A 15 -0.34 12.06 -14.88
CA LEU A 15 -1.11 12.49 -13.70
C LEU A 15 -0.68 13.89 -13.26
N SER A 16 -1.68 14.71 -12.96
CA SER A 16 -1.50 15.97 -12.24
C SER A 16 -0.98 15.73 -10.82
N ASP A 17 -0.42 16.77 -10.20
CA ASP A 17 0.09 16.64 -8.83
C ASP A 17 -1.03 16.38 -7.82
N TRP A 18 -2.22 16.94 -8.05
CA TRP A 18 -3.41 16.64 -7.25
C TRP A 18 -3.82 15.15 -7.36
N GLU A 19 -3.77 14.54 -8.54
CA GLU A 19 -4.08 13.11 -8.69
C GLU A 19 -3.07 12.20 -7.97
N LYS A 20 -1.80 12.63 -7.88
CA LYS A 20 -0.76 11.92 -7.13
C LYS A 20 -0.97 12.07 -5.63
N GLU A 21 -1.29 13.27 -5.17
CA GLU A 21 -1.60 13.54 -3.76
C GLU A 21 -2.83 12.75 -3.31
N GLU A 22 -3.92 12.76 -4.09
CA GLU A 22 -5.13 11.99 -3.80
C GLU A 22 -4.83 10.49 -3.74
N PHE A 23 -3.96 9.97 -4.62
CA PHE A 23 -3.53 8.59 -4.58
C PHE A 23 -2.78 8.24 -3.29
N CYS A 24 -1.86 9.11 -2.84
CA CYS A 24 -1.13 8.94 -1.59
C CYS A 24 -2.07 8.97 -0.38
N ASP A 25 -3.00 9.92 -0.34
CA ASP A 25 -4.00 10.04 0.72
C ASP A 25 -4.92 8.82 0.78
N ASP A 26 -5.39 8.36 -0.39
CA ASP A 26 -6.18 7.15 -0.51
C ASP A 26 -5.43 5.94 0.07
N MET A 27 -4.16 5.75 -0.29
CA MET A 27 -3.32 4.63 0.16
C MET A 27 -3.13 4.66 1.69
N LEU A 28 -2.78 5.82 2.25
CA LEU A 28 -2.54 5.95 3.69
C LEU A 28 -3.84 5.86 4.50
N SER A 29 -4.97 6.30 3.94
CA SER A 29 -6.28 6.20 4.60
C SER A 29 -6.77 4.76 4.79
N LEU A 30 -6.17 3.78 4.08
CA LEU A 30 -6.51 2.36 4.27
C LEU A 30 -6.26 1.89 5.69
N LYS A 31 -5.30 2.47 6.41
CA LYS A 31 -5.05 2.14 7.82
C LYS A 31 -6.30 2.31 8.68
N ASP A 32 -7.08 3.36 8.43
CA ASP A 32 -8.28 3.66 9.21
C ASP A 32 -9.55 3.04 8.60
N LYS A 33 -9.57 2.84 7.28
CA LYS A 33 -10.74 2.32 6.54
C LYS A 33 -10.83 0.80 6.52
N CYS A 34 -9.71 0.08 6.62
CA CYS A 34 -9.72 -1.39 6.66
C CYS A 34 -10.06 -1.85 8.08
N LEU A 35 -11.31 -2.26 8.27
CA LEU A 35 -11.86 -2.67 9.55
C LEU A 35 -12.09 -4.19 9.57
N HIS A 36 -11.71 -4.84 10.68
CA HIS A 36 -11.84 -6.28 10.81
C HIS A 36 -13.34 -6.65 10.89
N PRO A 37 -13.83 -7.62 10.10
CA PRO A 37 -15.26 -7.86 9.93
C PRO A 37 -15.99 -8.26 11.22
N ALA A 38 -15.29 -8.89 12.17
CA ALA A 38 -15.87 -9.32 13.44
C ALA A 38 -15.86 -8.24 14.53
N SER A 39 -14.85 -7.37 14.56
CA SER A 39 -14.63 -6.42 15.66
C SER A 39 -14.89 -4.97 15.29
N ASN A 40 -14.99 -4.68 13.98
CA ASN A 40 -15.11 -3.33 13.41
C ASN A 40 -13.97 -2.38 13.83
N ASN A 41 -12.82 -2.93 14.25
CA ASN A 41 -11.63 -2.17 14.61
C ASN A 41 -10.60 -2.22 13.46
N PRO A 42 -9.78 -1.18 13.28
CA PRO A 42 -8.65 -1.21 12.36
C PRO A 42 -7.69 -2.36 12.69
N TYR A 43 -7.24 -3.08 11.66
CA TYR A 43 -6.29 -4.20 11.82
C TYR A 43 -4.94 -3.97 11.14
N ILE A 44 -4.81 -2.89 10.36
CA ILE A 44 -3.50 -2.39 9.94
C ILE A 44 -2.84 -1.71 11.14
N VAL A 45 -1.67 -2.21 11.53
CA VAL A 45 -0.91 -1.71 12.68
C VAL A 45 -0.28 -0.36 12.35
N SER A 46 0.37 -0.26 11.20
CA SER A 46 0.99 0.98 10.73
C SER A 46 0.96 1.04 9.20
N ALA A 47 0.94 2.27 8.68
CA ALA A 47 1.07 2.55 7.26
C ALA A 47 1.88 3.84 7.11
N SER A 48 2.86 3.84 6.21
CA SER A 48 3.66 5.01 5.85
C SER A 48 4.08 4.90 4.38
N GLY A 49 4.49 6.02 3.78
CA GLY A 49 4.97 6.05 2.41
C GLY A 49 5.06 7.44 1.84
N GLY A 50 5.46 7.53 0.57
CA GLY A 50 5.61 8.80 -0.13
C GLY A 50 6.37 8.67 -1.45
N VAL A 51 6.80 9.83 -1.97
CA VAL A 51 7.57 9.97 -3.20
C VAL A 51 9.02 9.53 -2.97
N ASP A 52 9.60 8.82 -3.93
CA ASP A 52 11.02 8.50 -3.94
C ASP A 52 11.88 9.79 -3.98
N ASN A 53 12.98 9.77 -3.22
CA ASN A 53 14.00 10.80 -3.21
C ASN A 53 15.42 10.21 -3.16
N SER A 54 15.58 8.92 -3.48
CA SER A 54 16.88 8.27 -3.38
C SER A 54 17.85 8.83 -4.44
N PRO A 55 19.08 9.20 -4.04
CA PRO A 55 20.09 9.65 -4.99
C PRO A 55 20.78 8.51 -5.75
N GLU A 56 20.46 7.25 -5.45
CA GLU A 56 21.20 6.08 -5.93
C GLU A 56 20.85 5.70 -7.38
N GLY A 57 19.74 6.19 -7.93
CA GLY A 57 19.34 5.91 -9.32
C GLY A 57 18.88 4.47 -9.59
N ALA A 58 18.67 3.67 -8.54
CA ALA A 58 18.31 2.25 -8.62
C ALA A 58 16.79 1.98 -8.55
N GLN A 59 15.95 3.00 -8.73
CA GLN A 59 14.50 2.92 -8.53
C GLN A 59 13.79 2.03 -9.54
N GLY A 60 14.39 1.73 -10.70
CA GLY A 60 13.73 0.95 -11.75
C GLY A 60 12.47 1.63 -12.32
N GLY A 61 12.37 2.97 -12.18
CA GLY A 61 11.22 3.76 -12.62
C GLY A 61 10.05 3.82 -11.63
N PHE A 62 10.13 3.18 -10.46
CA PHE A 62 9.16 3.37 -9.39
C PHE A 62 9.31 4.77 -8.78
N THR A 63 8.20 5.43 -8.51
CA THR A 63 8.18 6.84 -8.05
C THR A 63 7.63 7.00 -6.64
N HIS A 64 6.90 6.01 -6.14
CA HIS A 64 6.33 6.02 -4.80
C HIS A 64 6.53 4.68 -4.12
N GLY A 65 6.75 4.70 -2.81
CA GLY A 65 6.86 3.51 -1.97
C GLY A 65 6.03 3.64 -0.71
N PHE A 66 5.37 2.56 -0.33
CA PHE A 66 4.57 2.46 0.90
C PHE A 66 4.91 1.18 1.65
N VAL A 67 4.83 1.26 2.98
CA VAL A 67 5.03 0.16 3.91
C VAL A 67 3.81 0.08 4.80
N VAL A 68 3.21 -1.11 4.86
CA VAL A 68 2.05 -1.43 5.70
C VAL A 68 2.45 -2.59 6.63
N GLU A 69 2.14 -2.49 7.91
CA GLU A 69 2.38 -3.57 8.87
C GLU A 69 1.05 -4.17 9.35
N PHE A 70 0.97 -5.51 9.30
CA PHE A 70 -0.14 -6.30 9.82
C PHE A 70 0.31 -7.08 11.05
N ALA A 71 -0.59 -7.27 12.02
CA ALA A 71 -0.28 -8.05 13.23
C ALA A 71 -0.13 -9.55 12.94
N SER A 72 -0.76 -10.04 11.86
CA SER A 72 -0.76 -11.43 11.47
C SER A 72 -0.80 -11.64 9.95
N LYS A 73 -0.44 -12.84 9.51
CA LYS A 73 -0.59 -13.28 8.11
C LYS A 73 -2.05 -13.31 7.69
N GLN A 74 -2.94 -13.73 8.59
CA GLN A 74 -4.38 -13.80 8.35
C GLN A 74 -4.97 -12.42 8.04
N ASP A 75 -4.56 -11.39 8.77
CA ASP A 75 -4.98 -10.01 8.54
C ASP A 75 -4.52 -9.52 7.16
N ARG A 76 -3.26 -9.77 6.79
CA ARG A 76 -2.73 -9.44 5.45
C ARG A 76 -3.48 -10.19 4.35
N ASP A 77 -3.72 -11.48 4.52
CA ASP A 77 -4.41 -12.31 3.52
C ASP A 77 -5.86 -11.83 3.32
N TYR A 78 -6.56 -11.47 4.40
CA TYR A 78 -7.90 -10.87 4.33
C TYR A 78 -7.88 -9.51 3.63
N TYR A 79 -6.95 -8.62 3.99
CA TYR A 79 -6.76 -7.32 3.33
C TYR A 79 -6.66 -7.45 1.81
N VAL A 80 -5.78 -8.35 1.34
CA VAL A 80 -5.55 -8.55 -0.09
C VAL A 80 -6.77 -9.17 -0.78
N ALA A 81 -7.39 -10.19 -0.18
CA ALA A 81 -8.39 -11.01 -0.88
C ALA A 81 -9.85 -10.54 -0.71
N HIS A 82 -10.19 -9.89 0.40
CA HIS A 82 -11.58 -9.76 0.83
C HIS A 82 -11.97 -8.38 1.36
N ASP A 83 -11.02 -7.57 1.83
CA ASP A 83 -11.35 -6.28 2.43
C ASP A 83 -11.99 -5.30 1.41
N PRO A 84 -13.23 -4.86 1.63
CA PRO A 84 -13.93 -4.03 0.65
C PRO A 84 -13.31 -2.64 0.47
N ALA A 85 -12.68 -2.07 1.50
CA ALA A 85 -12.02 -0.77 1.40
C ALA A 85 -10.75 -0.88 0.55
N HIS A 86 -9.96 -1.94 0.74
CA HIS A 86 -8.81 -2.23 -0.12
C HIS A 86 -9.23 -2.51 -1.57
N GLN A 87 -10.27 -3.31 -1.81
CA GLN A 87 -10.78 -3.56 -3.17
C GLN A 87 -11.27 -2.27 -3.86
N ALA A 88 -11.92 -1.37 -3.11
CA ALA A 88 -12.34 -0.07 -3.61
C ALA A 88 -11.14 0.82 -3.99
N PHE A 89 -10.09 0.83 -3.15
CA PHE A 89 -8.83 1.51 -3.45
C PHE A 89 -8.20 0.99 -4.76
N VAL A 90 -8.04 -0.34 -4.89
CA VAL A 90 -7.48 -0.96 -6.10
C VAL A 90 -8.30 -0.58 -7.32
N LYS A 91 -9.63 -0.69 -7.25
CA LYS A 91 -10.52 -0.33 -8.36
C LYS A 91 -10.41 1.14 -8.76
N LYS A 92 -10.32 2.06 -7.80
CA LYS A 92 -10.19 3.50 -8.05
C LYS A 92 -8.83 3.85 -8.67
N ASN A 93 -7.75 3.27 -8.14
CA ASN A 93 -6.40 3.75 -8.40
C ASN A 93 -5.62 2.92 -9.43
N SER A 94 -6.04 1.69 -9.77
CA SER A 94 -5.36 0.87 -10.80
C SER A 94 -5.15 1.57 -12.16
N PRO A 95 -6.09 2.40 -12.66
CA PRO A 95 -5.87 3.13 -13.90
C PRO A 95 -4.75 4.20 -13.84
N ARG A 96 -4.29 4.58 -12.64
CA ARG A 96 -3.32 5.66 -12.41
C ARG A 96 -1.87 5.21 -12.52
N PHE A 97 -1.56 3.92 -12.33
CA PHE A 97 -0.19 3.43 -12.37
C PHE A 97 0.12 2.57 -13.61
N GLU A 98 1.38 2.62 -14.05
CA GLU A 98 1.93 1.80 -15.14
C GLU A 98 2.43 0.45 -14.63
N ASP A 99 2.97 0.43 -13.41
CA ASP A 99 3.54 -0.77 -12.81
C ASP A 99 3.41 -0.75 -11.28
N VAL A 100 3.36 -1.93 -10.68
CA VAL A 100 3.29 -2.16 -9.24
C VAL A 100 4.18 -3.34 -8.85
N ARG A 101 4.91 -3.20 -7.74
CA ARG A 101 5.69 -4.29 -7.13
C ARG A 101 5.30 -4.43 -5.68
N VAL A 102 5.08 -5.66 -5.25
CA VAL A 102 4.67 -5.99 -3.88
C VAL A 102 5.63 -7.01 -3.31
N VAL A 103 6.09 -6.78 -2.09
CA VAL A 103 6.91 -7.72 -1.33
C VAL A 103 6.34 -7.82 0.08
N ASP A 104 6.05 -9.05 0.50
CA ASP A 104 5.61 -9.36 1.85
C ASP A 104 6.66 -10.20 2.56
N TYR A 105 6.98 -9.86 3.80
CA TYR A 105 7.96 -10.63 4.58
C TYR A 105 7.71 -10.56 6.08
N GLU A 106 8.30 -11.53 6.78
CA GLU A 106 8.40 -11.54 8.23
C GLU A 106 9.77 -10.98 8.65
N LYS A 107 9.77 -10.05 9.61
CA LYS A 107 11.01 -9.43 10.10
C LYS A 107 11.93 -10.50 10.68
N GLY A 108 13.14 -10.65 10.14
CA GLY A 108 14.17 -11.57 10.63
C GLY A 108 14.13 -12.99 10.05
N VAL A 109 13.35 -13.24 9.00
CA VAL A 109 13.33 -14.50 8.25
C VAL A 109 14.08 -14.31 6.92
N TYR A 110 15.01 -15.23 6.60
CA TYR A 110 15.94 -15.14 5.45
C TYR A 110 15.84 -16.35 4.53
#